data_AF-A0A1Y1M4J8-F1
#
_entry.id   AF-A0A1Y1M4J8-F1
#
_cell.length_a   1.000
_cell.length_b   1.000
_cell.length_c   1.000
_cell.angle_alpha   90.00
_cell.angle_beta   90.00
_cell.angle_gamma   90.00
#
_symmetry.space_group_name_H-M   'P 1'
#
loop_
_entity.id
_entity.type
_entity.pdbx_description
1 polymer ?
#
loop_
_entity_poly.entity_id
_entity_poly.type
_entity_poly.pdbx_seq_one_letter_code
_entity_poly.pdbx_strand_id
1 'polypeptide(L)'
;FSAREFVLGFAAGCIITVALGAFVAFALFRPKDIYGLGHWKLNVRTPFRSMWMNLGFWTTEDGRRIDHFDVATRALLEKIVHAAGLVVENQPAKTKHSVAVLDVGFGCGDQTIALAELIQASSRPQFRYVGLTLNAEQLQAAQERLSGALALEDGGENAIGLSKGA
;
A
#
# COMPACT_ATOMS: atom_id res chain seq x y z
N PHE A 1 -8.39 16.16 -61.27
CA PHE A 1 -9.07 15.28 -60.31
C PHE A 1 -9.18 13.88 -60.89
N SER A 2 -8.31 12.99 -60.42
CA SER A 2 -8.30 11.57 -60.79
C SER A 2 -9.08 10.75 -59.75
N ALA A 3 -9.70 9.64 -60.18
CA ALA A 3 -10.37 8.69 -59.29
C ALA A 3 -9.46 8.23 -58.13
N ARG A 4 -8.15 8.13 -58.38
CA ARG A 4 -7.15 7.78 -57.36
C ARG A 4 -7.02 8.85 -56.27
N GLU A 5 -7.07 10.13 -56.63
CA GLU A 5 -6.99 11.26 -55.68
C GLU A 5 -8.25 11.32 -54.82
N PHE A 6 -9.41 11.04 -55.41
CA PHE A 6 -10.68 10.97 -54.68
C PHE A 6 -10.69 9.82 -53.67
N VAL A 7 -10.28 8.61 -54.07
CA VAL A 7 -10.20 7.44 -53.17
C VAL A 7 -9.21 7.67 -52.03
N LEU A 8 -8.06 8.28 -52.31
CA LEU A 8 -7.08 8.65 -51.29
C LEU A 8 -7.65 9.67 -50.30
N GLY A 9 -8.34 10.71 -50.79
CA GLY A 9 -8.98 11.71 -49.93
C GLY A 9 -10.07 11.12 -49.05
N PHE A 10 -10.90 10.24 -49.60
CA PHE A 10 -11.95 9.55 -48.85
C PHE A 10 -11.36 8.64 -47.76
N ALA A 11 -10.35 7.83 -48.10
CA ALA A 11 -9.67 6.97 -47.13
C ALA A 11 -9.01 7.78 -46.01
N ALA A 12 -8.33 8.88 -46.35
CA ALA A 12 -7.73 9.78 -45.36
C ALA A 12 -8.78 10.39 -44.43
N GLY A 13 -9.92 10.83 -44.97
CA GLY A 13 -11.03 11.37 -44.17
C GLY A 13 -11.63 10.35 -43.19
N CYS A 14 -11.82 9.10 -43.62
CA CYS A 14 -12.28 8.02 -42.77
C CYS A 14 -11.29 7.74 -41.62
N ILE A 15 -9.99 7.67 -41.93
CA ILE A 15 -8.93 7.45 -40.92
C ILE A 15 -8.93 8.57 -39.88
N ILE A 16 -8.98 9.83 -40.32
CA ILE A 16 -9.00 11.00 -39.43
C ILE A 16 -10.23 10.97 -38.52
N THR A 17 -11.40 10.62 -39.06
CA THR A 17 -12.65 10.55 -38.29
C THR A 17 -12.60 9.47 -37.22
N VAL A 18 -12.09 8.28 -37.56
CA VAL A 18 -11.90 7.19 -36.59
C VAL A 18 -10.88 7.59 -35.52
N ALA A 19 -9.77 8.23 -35.90
CA ALA A 19 -8.76 8.68 -34.96
C ALA A 19 -9.30 9.74 -33.99
N LEU A 20 -10.09 10.70 -34.47
CA LEU A 20 -10.78 11.69 -33.64
C LEU A 20 -11.80 11.04 -32.70
N GLY A 21 -12.60 10.10 -33.20
CA GLY A 21 -13.55 9.35 -32.39
C GLY A 21 -12.86 8.55 -31.27
N ALA A 22 -11.77 7.86 -31.61
CA ALA A 22 -10.96 7.12 -30.65
C ALA A 22 -10.29 8.05 -29.61
N PHE A 23 -9.81 9.23 -30.03
CA PHE A 23 -9.23 10.22 -29.12
C PHE A 23 -10.27 10.80 -28.16
N VAL A 24 -11.46 11.14 -28.65
CA VAL A 24 -12.57 11.63 -27.82
C VAL A 24 -13.02 10.54 -26.84
N ALA A 25 -13.20 9.30 -27.31
CA ALA A 25 -13.52 8.17 -26.45
C ALA A 25 -12.43 7.98 -25.38
N PHE A 26 -11.15 7.97 -25.77
CA PHE A 26 -10.04 7.86 -24.82
C PHE A 26 -10.02 9.00 -23.79
N ALA A 27 -10.34 10.24 -24.20
CA ALA A 27 -10.39 11.39 -23.30
C ALA A 27 -11.59 11.33 -22.33
N LEU A 28 -12.75 10.87 -22.80
CA LEU A 28 -13.98 10.76 -22.00
C LEU A 28 -13.99 9.55 -21.07
N PHE A 29 -13.43 8.41 -21.52
CA PHE A 29 -13.27 7.19 -20.73
C PHE A 29 -11.97 7.14 -19.95
N ARG A 30 -11.17 8.22 -19.97
CA ARG A 30 -10.01 8.34 -19.09
C ARG A 30 -10.51 8.38 -17.64
N PRO A 31 -10.09 7.46 -16.77
CA PRO A 31 -10.47 7.51 -15.36
C PRO A 31 -10.07 8.88 -14.79
N LYS A 32 -11.06 9.70 -14.43
CA LYS A 32 -10.87 11.00 -13.79
C LYS A 32 -10.58 10.79 -12.31
N ASP A 33 -9.48 10.13 -12.02
CA ASP A 33 -9.06 9.92 -10.65
C ASP A 33 -7.78 10.70 -10.44
N ILE A 34 -7.94 12.01 -10.22
CA ILE A 34 -6.83 12.93 -9.84
C ILE A 34 -6.35 12.59 -8.41
N TYR A 35 -7.15 11.85 -7.65
CA TYR A 35 -6.77 11.18 -6.41
C TYR A 35 -6.45 9.69 -6.61
N GLY A 36 -6.57 9.19 -7.85
CA GLY A 36 -6.16 7.87 -8.22
C GLY A 36 -4.66 7.82 -8.26
N LEU A 37 -4.10 6.96 -7.42
CA LEU A 37 -2.96 6.06 -7.60
C LEU A 37 -1.82 6.42 -8.61
N GLY A 38 -2.00 7.10 -9.75
CA GLY A 38 -0.99 7.36 -10.78
C GLY A 38 0.42 7.84 -10.34
N HIS A 39 0.58 8.39 -9.14
CA HIS A 39 1.89 8.72 -8.55
C HIS A 39 2.70 7.49 -8.09
N TRP A 40 2.08 6.34 -7.78
CA TRP A 40 2.80 5.09 -7.47
C TRP A 40 3.61 4.58 -8.66
N LYS A 41 3.22 4.95 -9.89
CA LYS A 41 3.79 4.45 -11.15
C LYS A 41 5.30 4.73 -11.31
N LEU A 42 5.86 5.67 -10.55
CA LEU A 42 7.30 6.00 -10.54
C LEU A 42 8.12 5.23 -9.49
N ASN A 43 7.49 4.56 -8.51
CA ASN A 43 8.16 3.82 -7.44
C ASN A 43 7.91 2.30 -7.48
N VAL A 44 7.44 1.82 -8.63
CA VAL A 44 6.98 0.44 -8.83
C VAL A 44 8.12 -0.55 -8.95
N ARG A 45 8.16 -1.53 -8.06
CA ARG A 45 8.94 -2.75 -8.23
C ARG A 45 8.02 -3.89 -8.65
N THR A 46 8.45 -4.69 -9.62
CA THR A 46 7.80 -5.94 -9.99
C THR A 46 8.60 -7.13 -9.45
N PRO A 47 7.99 -8.12 -8.80
CA PRO A 47 6.57 -8.19 -8.45
C PRO A 47 6.19 -7.14 -7.38
N PHE A 48 4.94 -6.66 -7.41
CA PHE A 48 4.44 -5.60 -6.52
C PHE A 48 4.37 -6.12 -5.08
N ARG A 49 5.46 -5.93 -4.32
CA ARG A 49 5.55 -6.39 -2.92
C ARG A 49 4.93 -5.43 -1.92
N SER A 50 4.83 -4.14 -2.26
CA SER A 50 4.25 -3.09 -1.42
C SER A 50 3.49 -2.09 -2.28
N MET A 51 2.42 -1.54 -1.71
CA MET A 51 1.60 -0.46 -2.26
C MET A 51 1.59 0.75 -1.31
N TRP A 52 2.65 0.94 -0.52
CA TRP A 52 2.78 2.09 0.36
C TRP A 52 2.74 3.39 -0.46
N MET A 53 2.03 4.39 0.04
CA MET A 53 1.82 5.67 -0.64
C MET A 53 2.08 6.88 0.25
N ASN A 54 2.79 6.70 1.37
CA ASN A 54 3.07 7.77 2.32
C ASN A 54 4.41 8.47 1.99
N LEU A 55 4.80 9.46 2.79
CA LEU A 55 6.15 10.01 2.77
C LEU A 55 7.16 8.99 3.30
N GLY A 56 8.41 9.13 2.89
CA GLY A 56 9.53 8.32 3.39
C GLY A 56 10.48 9.16 4.25
N PHE A 57 11.04 8.54 5.28
CA PHE A 57 12.21 9.03 6.00
C PHE A 57 13.43 8.36 5.36
N TRP A 58 14.20 9.13 4.59
CA TRP A 58 15.20 8.58 3.64
C TRP A 58 16.59 8.38 4.23
N THR A 59 16.70 8.41 5.56
CA THR A 59 17.95 8.28 6.28
C THR A 59 17.78 7.26 7.40
N THR A 60 18.70 6.33 7.51
CA THR A 60 18.80 5.41 8.65
C THR A 60 19.28 6.15 9.90
N GLU A 61 19.25 5.49 11.06
CA GLU A 61 19.72 6.08 12.33
C GLU A 61 21.21 6.47 12.32
N ASP A 62 22.02 5.73 11.57
CA ASP A 62 23.45 6.01 11.38
C ASP A 62 23.72 7.00 10.23
N GLY A 63 22.69 7.67 9.71
CA GLY A 63 22.82 8.74 8.72
C GLY A 63 23.05 8.27 7.28
N ARG A 64 22.98 6.96 7.00
CA ARG A 64 23.08 6.44 5.63
C ARG A 64 21.77 6.68 4.87
N ARG A 65 21.89 6.85 3.57
CA ARG A 65 20.73 7.00 2.68
C ARG A 65 19.99 5.67 2.54
N ILE A 66 18.66 5.74 2.58
CA ILE A 66 17.77 4.64 2.19
C ILE A 66 17.45 4.78 0.70
N ASP A 67 17.58 3.69 -0.05
CA ASP A 67 17.39 3.70 -1.51
C ASP A 67 16.01 3.21 -1.94
N HIS A 68 15.18 2.74 -0.99
CA HIS A 68 13.92 2.06 -1.29
C HIS A 68 12.77 2.74 -0.57
N PHE A 69 11.71 3.02 -1.32
CA PHE A 69 10.59 3.83 -0.84
C PHE A 69 9.82 3.16 0.28
N ASP A 70 9.51 1.87 0.15
CA ASP A 70 8.85 1.03 1.16
C ASP A 70 9.65 0.97 2.47
N VAL A 71 10.98 0.92 2.36
CA VAL A 71 11.88 0.97 3.53
C VAL A 71 11.85 2.37 4.16
N ALA A 72 11.86 3.43 3.36
CA ALA A 72 11.81 4.81 3.85
C ALA A 72 10.46 5.13 4.51
N THR A 73 9.34 4.64 3.97
CA THR A 73 8.00 4.79 4.57
C THR A 73 7.89 4.01 5.88
N ARG A 74 8.52 2.83 5.99
CA ARG A 74 8.63 2.11 7.26
C ARG A 74 9.47 2.87 8.28
N ALA A 75 10.63 3.37 7.88
CA ALA A 75 11.48 4.17 8.75
C ALA A 75 10.73 5.42 9.26
N LEU A 76 9.91 6.06 8.42
CA LEU A 76 9.06 7.17 8.88
C LEU A 76 8.04 6.72 9.92
N LEU A 77 7.34 5.60 9.67
CA LEU A 77 6.38 5.04 10.62
C LEU A 77 7.05 4.72 11.96
N GLU A 78 8.24 4.12 11.95
CA GLU A 78 9.04 3.84 13.16
C GLU A 78 9.30 5.11 13.97
N LYS A 79 9.72 6.20 13.32
CA LYS A 79 9.92 7.49 13.98
C LYS A 79 8.63 8.07 14.56
N ILE A 80 7.50 7.92 13.85
CA ILE A 80 6.18 8.37 14.35
C ILE A 80 5.77 7.58 15.58
N VAL A 81 5.85 6.25 15.53
CA VAL A 81 5.50 5.35 16.65
C VAL A 81 6.40 5.61 17.85
N HIS A 82 7.69 5.85 17.63
CA HIS A 82 8.64 6.21 18.68
C HIS A 82 8.29 7.57 19.30
N ALA A 83 8.06 8.60 18.48
CA ALA A 83 7.66 9.92 18.95
C ALA A 83 6.32 9.90 19.73
N ALA A 84 5.42 8.98 19.38
CA ALA A 84 4.16 8.77 20.08
C ALA A 84 4.31 7.99 21.40
N GLY A 85 5.52 7.54 21.76
CA GLY A 85 5.76 6.73 22.96
C GLY A 85 5.15 5.33 22.88
N LEU A 86 4.91 4.84 21.66
CA LEU A 86 4.28 3.54 21.42
C LEU A 86 5.29 2.41 21.16
N VAL A 87 6.56 2.73 20.96
CA VAL A 87 7.64 1.74 20.87
C VAL A 87 7.89 1.14 22.25
N VAL A 88 7.91 -0.18 22.30
CA VAL A 88 8.22 -0.94 23.52
C VAL A 88 9.57 -1.62 23.35
N GLU A 89 10.64 -0.86 23.50
CA GLU A 89 11.97 -1.45 23.62
C GLU A 89 12.16 -2.02 25.03
N ASN A 90 12.47 -3.32 25.12
CA ASN A 90 12.91 -4.01 26.34
C ASN A 90 11.94 -3.99 27.55
N GLN A 91 10.67 -3.60 27.39
CA GLN A 91 9.73 -3.66 28.51
C GLN A 91 9.04 -5.04 28.60
N PRO A 92 9.00 -5.68 29.78
CA PRO A 92 8.29 -6.93 29.97
C PRO A 92 6.81 -6.78 29.63
N ALA A 93 6.17 -7.85 29.13
CA ALA A 93 4.77 -7.83 28.67
C ALA A 93 3.78 -7.27 29.73
N LYS A 94 4.10 -7.42 31.02
CA LYS A 94 3.32 -6.90 32.16
C LYS A 94 3.29 -5.37 32.29
N THR A 95 4.18 -4.66 31.57
CA THR A 95 4.27 -3.19 31.57
C THR A 95 3.74 -2.56 30.27
N LYS A 96 3.28 -3.39 29.33
CA LYS A 96 2.71 -2.90 28.06
C LYS A 96 1.33 -2.30 28.27
N HIS A 97 1.21 -1.00 28.05
CA HIS A 97 -0.07 -0.29 28.13
C HIS A 97 -1.05 -0.75 27.04
N SER A 98 -2.35 -0.71 27.36
CA SER A 98 -3.42 -0.82 26.35
C SER A 98 -3.28 0.34 25.35
N VAL A 99 -3.54 0.04 24.07
CA VAL A 99 -3.46 1.00 22.97
C VAL A 99 -4.66 0.82 22.07
N ALA A 100 -5.32 1.92 21.74
CA ALA A 100 -6.31 1.99 20.68
C ALA A 100 -5.80 2.92 19.57
N VAL A 101 -5.82 2.46 18.33
CA VAL A 101 -5.40 3.21 17.14
C VAL A 101 -6.61 3.51 16.28
N LEU A 102 -6.74 4.78 15.89
CA LEU A 102 -7.62 5.22 14.80
C LEU A 102 -6.74 5.70 13.64
N ASP A 103 -6.81 4.99 12.51
CA ASP A 103 -6.01 5.27 11.31
C ASP A 103 -6.92 5.83 10.20
N VAL A 104 -6.83 7.14 9.98
CA VAL A 104 -7.68 7.85 9.01
C VAL A 104 -6.96 7.94 7.68
N GLY A 105 -7.50 7.27 6.67
CA GLY A 105 -6.85 7.12 5.37
C GLY A 105 -5.77 6.03 5.38
N PHE A 106 -6.01 4.91 6.08
CA PHE A 106 -5.05 3.81 6.24
C PHE A 106 -4.62 3.14 4.91
N GLY A 107 -5.31 3.45 3.82
CA GLY A 107 -4.95 3.04 2.47
C GLY A 107 -5.03 1.53 2.29
N CYS A 108 -4.02 0.96 1.65
CA CYS A 108 -3.98 -0.43 1.22
C CYS A 108 -3.59 -1.45 2.31
N GLY A 109 -3.33 -1.01 3.54
CA GLY A 109 -3.04 -1.89 4.69
C GLY A 109 -1.57 -2.18 4.98
N ASP A 110 -0.62 -1.78 4.13
CA ASP A 110 0.83 -1.98 4.41
C ASP A 110 1.26 -1.30 5.72
N GLN A 111 0.79 -0.06 5.95
CA GLN A 111 1.03 0.67 7.19
C GLN A 111 0.36 0.02 8.40
N THR A 112 -0.82 -0.57 8.23
CA THR A 112 -1.58 -1.24 9.29
C THR A 112 -0.80 -2.41 9.89
N ILE A 113 -0.25 -3.27 9.03
CA ILE A 113 0.54 -4.44 9.44
C ILE A 113 1.85 -3.97 10.09
N ALA A 114 2.59 -3.07 9.43
CA ALA A 114 3.84 -2.55 9.97
C ALA A 114 3.64 -1.89 11.35
N LEU A 115 2.55 -1.14 11.54
CA LEU A 115 2.21 -0.55 12.83
C LEU A 115 1.98 -1.62 13.89
N ALA A 116 1.18 -2.66 13.58
CA ALA A 116 0.89 -3.74 14.50
C ALA A 116 2.16 -4.48 14.95
N GLU A 117 3.09 -4.74 14.03
CA GLU A 117 4.40 -5.31 14.31
C GLU A 117 5.23 -4.41 15.25
N LEU A 118 5.37 -3.12 14.90
CA LEU A 118 6.21 -2.16 15.62
C LEU A 118 5.79 -1.96 17.07
N ILE A 119 4.47 -1.95 17.33
CA ILE A 119 3.95 -1.81 18.69
C ILE A 119 3.77 -3.16 19.41
N GLN A 120 4.13 -4.26 18.75
CA GLN A 120 3.92 -5.64 19.20
C GLN A 120 2.47 -5.87 19.65
N ALA A 121 1.52 -5.55 18.77
CA ALA A 121 0.09 -5.53 19.03
C ALA A 121 -0.45 -6.79 19.73
N SER A 122 -0.01 -7.98 19.29
CA SER A 122 -0.40 -9.29 19.86
C SER A 122 -0.02 -9.45 21.34
N SER A 123 1.03 -8.76 21.78
CA SER A 123 1.52 -8.83 23.16
C SER A 123 0.89 -7.79 24.11
N ARG A 124 -0.01 -6.94 23.61
CA ARG A 124 -0.67 -5.90 24.42
C ARG A 124 -2.01 -6.42 24.96
N PRO A 125 -2.30 -6.23 26.25
CA PRO A 125 -3.48 -6.82 26.90
C PRO A 125 -4.82 -6.36 26.30
N GLN A 126 -4.88 -5.18 25.67
CA GLN A 126 -6.07 -4.65 25.00
C GLN A 126 -5.66 -3.76 23.82
N PHE A 127 -5.17 -4.36 22.73
CA PHE A 127 -4.96 -3.64 21.48
C PHE A 127 -6.28 -3.52 20.69
N ARG A 128 -6.57 -2.33 20.16
CA ARG A 128 -7.69 -2.10 19.24
C ARG A 128 -7.22 -1.27 18.05
N TYR A 129 -7.65 -1.62 16.86
CA TYR A 129 -7.36 -0.88 15.64
C TYR A 129 -8.64 -0.60 14.88
N VAL A 130 -8.84 0.65 14.46
CA VAL A 130 -9.92 1.07 13.56
C VAL A 130 -9.29 1.83 12.41
N GLY A 131 -9.42 1.30 11.19
CA GLY A 131 -9.03 1.98 9.96
C GLY A 131 -10.25 2.59 9.26
N LEU A 132 -10.13 3.84 8.80
CA LEU A 132 -11.12 4.51 7.98
C LEU A 132 -10.58 4.78 6.57
N THR A 133 -11.33 4.38 5.55
CA THR A 133 -11.08 4.77 4.15
C THR A 133 -12.40 5.04 3.45
N LEU A 134 -12.37 5.94 2.46
CA LEU A 134 -13.51 6.20 1.57
C LEU A 134 -13.46 5.33 0.30
N ASN A 135 -12.39 4.56 0.11
CA ASN A 135 -12.18 3.75 -1.10
C ASN A 135 -12.37 2.26 -0.79
N ALA A 136 -13.34 1.63 -1.46
CA ALA A 136 -13.67 0.21 -1.24
C ALA A 136 -12.58 -0.76 -1.71
N GLU A 137 -11.82 -0.42 -2.76
CA GLU A 137 -10.71 -1.26 -3.25
C GLU A 137 -9.55 -1.28 -2.26
N GLN A 138 -9.26 -0.13 -1.63
CA GLN A 138 -8.27 -0.04 -0.55
C GLN A 138 -8.68 -0.89 0.66
N LEU A 139 -9.96 -0.85 1.04
CA LEU A 139 -10.49 -1.68 2.11
C LEU A 139 -10.32 -3.17 1.80
N GLN A 140 -10.73 -3.62 0.62
CA GLN A 140 -10.60 -5.01 0.20
C GLN A 140 -9.12 -5.45 0.22
N ALA A 141 -8.24 -4.67 -0.41
CA ALA A 141 -6.81 -4.99 -0.49
C ALA A 141 -6.13 -5.08 0.88
N ALA A 142 -6.58 -4.27 1.84
CA ALA A 142 -6.08 -4.31 3.21
C ALA A 142 -6.62 -5.49 4.01
N GLN A 143 -7.90 -5.84 3.82
CA GLN A 143 -8.52 -7.01 4.47
C GLN A 143 -7.84 -8.31 4.03
N GLU A 144 -7.56 -8.46 2.73
CA GLU A 144 -6.84 -9.61 2.19
C GLU A 144 -5.43 -9.72 2.78
N ARG A 145 -4.69 -8.61 2.84
CA ARG A 145 -3.35 -8.56 3.46
C ARG A 145 -3.38 -8.91 4.94
N LEU A 146 -4.29 -8.31 5.70
CA LEU A 146 -4.40 -8.55 7.13
C LEU A 146 -4.74 -10.01 7.41
N SER A 147 -5.67 -10.60 6.65
CA SER A 147 -6.02 -12.02 6.76
C SER A 147 -4.81 -12.91 6.48
N GLY A 148 -4.02 -12.59 5.45
CA GLY A 148 -2.79 -13.30 5.13
C GLY A 148 -1.73 -13.19 6.23
N ALA A 149 -1.53 -12.00 6.80
CA ALA A 149 -0.59 -11.79 7.90
C ALA A 149 -0.98 -12.58 9.16
N LEU A 150 -2.26 -12.55 9.53
CA LEU A 150 -2.78 -13.31 10.68
C LEU A 150 -2.67 -14.83 10.48
N ALA A 151 -2.91 -15.32 9.26
CA ALA A 151 -2.77 -16.75 8.95
C ALA A 151 -1.31 -17.23 9.06
N LEU A 152 -0.34 -16.36 8.75
CA LEU A 152 1.08 -16.65 8.91
C LEU A 152 1.51 -16.67 10.38
N GLU A 153 0.97 -15.79 11.22
CA GLU A 153 1.23 -15.82 12.67
C GLU A 153 0.71 -17.12 13.31
N ASP A 154 -0.52 -17.55 12.99
CA ASP A 154 -1.11 -18.78 13.51
C ASP A 154 -0.39 -20.05 12.99
N GLY A 155 0.05 -20.03 11.73
CA GLY A 155 0.89 -21.11 11.17
C GLY A 155 2.28 -21.20 11.83
N GLY A 156 2.86 -20.06 12.23
CA GLY A 156 4.14 -19.99 12.94
C GLY A 156 4.08 -20.53 14.37
N GLU A 157 3.00 -20.24 15.10
CA GLU A 157 2.77 -20.83 16.44
C GLU A 157 2.56 -22.35 16.36
N ASN A 158 1.85 -22.84 15.34
CA ASN A 158 1.63 -24.28 15.13
C ASN A 158 2.87 -25.03 14.60
N ALA A 159 3.78 -24.37 13.86
CA ALA A 159 5.01 -24.98 13.35
C ALA A 159 6.07 -25.24 14.44
N ILE A 160 6.01 -24.53 15.57
CA ILE A 160 6.91 -24.71 16.72
C ILE A 160 6.39 -25.82 17.67
N GLY A 161 5.18 -26.36 17.41
CA GLY A 161 4.51 -27.38 18.24
C GLY A 161 4.84 -28.84 17.94
N LEU A 162 5.62 -29.17 16.90
CA LEU A 162 6.02 -30.56 16.58
C LEU A 162 7.41 -30.90 17.10
N SER A 163 7.57 -30.81 18.42
CA SER A 163 8.55 -31.60 19.17
C SER A 163 7.91 -32.04 20.49
N LYS A 164 7.06 -33.06 20.41
CA LYS A 164 6.69 -33.88 21.56
C LYS A 164 6.62 -35.35 21.13
N GLY A 165 7.61 -36.12 21.58
CA GLY A 165 7.44 -37.51 21.99
C GLY A 165 7.82 -38.59 20.96
N ALA A 166 9.06 -39.04 21.02
CA ALA A 166 9.44 -40.41 21.42
C ALA A 166 10.92 -40.43 21.80
#